data_AF-A0A0D7Q5R3-F1
#
_entry.id   AF-A0A0D7Q5R3-F1
#
_cell.length_a   1.000
_cell.length_b   1.000
_cell.length_c   1.000
_cell.angle_alpha   90.00
_cell.angle_beta   90.00
_cell.angle_gamma   90.00
#
_symmetry.space_group_name_H-M   'P 1'
#
loop_
_entity.id
_entity.type
_entity.pdbx_description
1 polymer ?
#
loop_
_entity_poly.entity_id
_entity_poly.type
_entity_poly.pdbx_seq_one_letter_code
_entity_poly.pdbx_strand_id
1 'polypeptide(L)' 'MHRRAVADPIWMRRRRETIEHPFGTMKWLMAGPRFLVKGLKKAKTELALGVLCYNLKRVTNILGVPALLEALALTPA' A
#
# COMPACT_ATOMS: atom_id res chain seq x y z
N MET A 1 12.01 -6.87 -6.60
CA MET A 1 11.76 -5.70 -7.49
C MET A 1 12.74 -5.70 -8.66
N HIS A 2 14.03 -5.44 -8.42
CA HIS A 2 15.05 -5.31 -9.48
C HIS A 2 15.10 -6.50 -10.45
N ARG A 3 15.19 -7.74 -9.95
CA ARG A 3 15.21 -8.95 -10.78
C ARG A 3 14.00 -9.08 -11.72
N ARG A 4 12.79 -8.73 -11.28
CA ARG A 4 11.57 -8.78 -12.12
C ARG A 4 11.58 -7.67 -13.18
N ALA A 5 12.07 -6.49 -12.83
CA ALA A 5 12.17 -5.36 -13.76
C ALA A 5 13.22 -5.58 -14.85
N VAL A 6 14.31 -6.30 -14.54
CA VAL A 6 15.34 -6.68 -15.53
C VAL A 6 14.83 -7.78 -16.47
N ALA A 7 14.06 -8.75 -15.94
CA ALA A 7 13.56 -9.88 -16.72
C ALA A 7 12.39 -9.53 -17.65
N ASP A 8 11.57 -8.53 -17.32
CA ASP A 8 10.44 -8.07 -18.14
C ASP A 8 10.44 -6.53 -18.22
N PRO A 9 10.89 -5.96 -19.37
CA PRO A 9 10.94 -4.51 -19.58
C PRO A 9 9.58 -3.80 -19.50
N ILE A 10 8.48 -4.50 -19.76
CA ILE A 10 7.12 -3.92 -19.73
C ILE A 10 6.54 -3.92 -18.31
N TRP A 11 7.06 -4.77 -17.42
CA TRP A 11 6.54 -4.95 -16.06
C TRP A 11 6.47 -3.63 -15.26
N MET A 12 7.52 -2.80 -15.35
CA MET A 12 7.55 -1.51 -14.66
C MET A 12 6.50 -0.52 -15.19
N ARG A 13 6.20 -0.59 -16.50
CA ARG A 13 5.16 0.25 -17.12
C ARG A 13 3.77 -0.16 -16.61
N ARG A 14 3.43 -1.44 -16.72
CA ARG A 14 2.14 -1.97 -16.20
C ARG A 14 1.97 -1.70 -14.71
N ARG A 15 3.05 -1.86 -13.93
CA ARG A 15 3.04 -1.53 -12.50
C ARG A 15 2.66 -0.07 -12.29
N ARG A 16 3.30 0.88 -12.98
CA ARG A 16 2.97 2.31 -12.91
C ARG A 16 1.49 2.54 -13.15
N GLU A 17 0.98 2.05 -14.29
CA GLU A 17 -0.43 2.21 -14.69
C GLU A 17 -1.39 1.62 -13.63
N THR A 18 -1.06 0.45 -13.07
CA THR A 18 -1.90 -0.23 -12.08
C THR A 18 -1.92 0.50 -10.72
N ILE A 19 -0.80 1.09 -10.30
CA ILE A 19 -0.71 1.73 -8.98
C ILE A 19 -1.32 3.13 -8.95
N GLU A 20 -1.56 3.77 -10.10
CA GLU A 20 -2.11 5.13 -10.15
C GLU A 20 -3.42 5.24 -9.36
N HIS A 21 -4.33 4.27 -9.52
CA HIS A 21 -5.62 4.30 -8.84
C HIS A 21 -5.48 4.21 -7.30
N PRO A 22 -4.79 3.21 -6.72
CA PRO A 22 -4.50 3.16 -5.28
C PRO A 22 -3.86 4.42 -4.72
N PHE A 23 -2.85 4.97 -5.41
CA PHE A 23 -2.17 6.18 -4.95
C PHE A 23 -3.07 7.41 -5.05
N GLY A 24 -3.92 7.50 -6.08
CA GLY A 24 -4.92 8.55 -6.23
C GLY A 24 -5.89 8.56 -5.05
N THR A 25 -6.47 7.40 -4.71
CA THR A 25 -7.37 7.28 -3.55
C THR A 25 -6.67 7.65 -2.25
N MET A 26 -5.46 7.13 -2.03
CA MET A 26 -4.70 7.40 -0.80
C MET A 26 -4.39 8.89 -0.64
N LYS A 27 -3.92 9.54 -1.72
CA LYS A 27 -3.65 10.99 -1.73
C LYS A 27 -4.91 11.81 -1.44
N TRP A 28 -6.06 11.39 -1.95
CA TRP A 28 -7.33 12.05 -1.69
C TRP A 28 -7.72 11.96 -0.20
N LEU A 29 -7.45 10.82 0.44
CA LEU A 29 -7.65 10.62 1.87
C LEU A 29 -6.63 11.41 2.74
N MET A 30 -5.45 11.76 2.20
CA MET A 30 -4.37 12.46 2.92
C MET A 30 -4.55 13.99 3.01
N ALA A 31 -5.65 14.45 3.60
CA ALA A 31 -5.92 15.88 3.92
C ALA A 31 -5.61 16.86 2.75
N GLY A 32 -5.85 16.43 1.52
CA GLY A 32 -5.44 17.13 0.29
C GLY A 32 -3.92 17.07 0.10
N PRO A 33 -3.44 16.22 -0.83
CA PRO A 33 -2.15 15.48 -0.86
C PRO A 33 -0.96 16.15 -0.15
N ARG A 34 -1.01 16.26 1.18
CA ARG A 34 0.01 16.91 1.99
C ARG A 34 0.38 16.03 3.17
N PHE A 35 1.66 16.11 3.56
CA PHE A 35 2.13 15.52 4.80
C PHE A 35 1.84 16.46 5.97
N LEU A 36 1.46 15.89 7.11
CA LEU A 36 1.27 16.63 8.35
C LEU A 36 2.60 16.95 9.03
N VAL A 37 3.63 16.13 8.79
CA VAL A 37 4.95 16.27 9.40
C VAL A 37 5.99 16.85 8.45
N LYS A 38 7.06 17.41 9.02
CA LYS A 38 8.24 17.90 8.28
C LYS A 38 9.45 16.97 8.47
N GLY A 39 10.28 16.90 7.43
CA GLY A 39 11.52 16.10 7.39
C GLY A 39 11.34 14.68 6.87
N LEU A 40 12.33 14.18 6.13
CA LEU A 40 12.23 12.93 5.37
C LEU A 40 11.93 11.70 6.23
N LYS A 41 12.56 11.57 7.40
CA LYS A 41 12.35 10.41 8.30
C LYS A 41 10.88 10.30 8.71
N LYS A 42 10.29 11.41 9.17
CA LYS A 42 8.90 11.45 9.66
C LYS A 42 7.91 11.30 8.49
N ALA A 43 8.14 11.98 7.37
CA ALA A 43 7.28 11.89 6.20
C ALA A 43 7.25 10.47 5.61
N LYS A 44 8.37 9.75 5.62
CA LYS A 44 8.43 8.34 5.23
C LYS A 44 7.55 7.46 6.13
N THR A 45 7.60 7.68 7.45
CA THR A 45 6.74 6.96 8.40
C THR A 45 5.26 7.28 8.16
N GLU A 46 4.92 8.54 7.94
CA GLU A 46 3.53 8.96 7.65
C GLU A 46 3.00 8.28 6.38
N LEU A 47 3.78 8.28 5.30
CA LEU A 47 3.43 7.58 4.07
C LEU A 47 3.27 6.07 4.30
N ALA A 48 4.17 5.45 5.07
CA ALA A 48 4.12 4.02 5.36
C ALA A 48 2.85 3.64 6.14
N LEU A 49 2.45 4.46 7.12
CA LEU A 49 1.20 4.28 7.85
C LEU A 49 -0.02 4.43 6.93
N GLY A 50 -0.03 5.44 6.05
CA GLY A 50 -1.08 5.63 5.06
C GLY A 50 -1.24 4.43 4.12
N VAL A 51 -0.12 3.89 3.62
CA VAL A 51 -0.10 2.68 2.78
C VAL A 51 -0.64 1.47 3.55
N LEU A 52 -0.22 1.27 4.80
CA LEU A 52 -0.69 0.17 5.64
C LEU A 52 -2.20 0.24 5.86
N CYS A 53 -2.72 1.40 6.27
CA CYS A 53 -4.15 1.61 6.48
C CYS A 53 -4.96 1.38 5.19
N TYR A 54 -4.48 1.87 4.05
CA TYR A 54 -5.13 1.64 2.76
C TYR A 54 -5.17 0.15 2.39
N ASN A 55 -4.07 -0.57 2.61
CA ASN A 55 -4.01 -2.00 2.36
C ASN A 55 -4.96 -2.78 3.27
N LEU A 56 -5.04 -2.44 4.56
CA LEU A 56 -6.00 -3.05 5.48
C LEU A 56 -7.44 -2.82 5.01
N LYS A 57 -7.80 -1.58 4.66
CA LYS A 57 -9.12 -1.26 4.10
C LYS A 57 -9.45 -2.06 2.83
N ARG A 58 -8.45 -2.25 1.95
CA ARG A 58 -8.60 -3.06 0.74
C ARG A 58 -8.82 -4.53 1.07
N VAL A 59 -8.00 -5.10 1.97
CA VAL A 59 -8.10 -6.50 2.36
C VAL A 59 -9.44 -6.78 3.01
N THR A 60 -9.90 -5.92 3.93
CA THR A 60 -11.22 -6.08 4.56
C THR A 60 -12.35 -6.00 3.53
N ASN A 61 -12.21 -5.16 2.49
CA ASN A 61 -13.23 -5.04 1.45
C ASN A 61 -13.22 -6.21 0.45
N ILE A 62 -12.07 -6.82 0.18
CA ILE A 62 -11.93 -7.90 -0.82
C ILE A 62 -12.17 -9.28 -0.19
N LEU A 63 -11.59 -9.53 0.99
CA LEU A 63 -11.60 -10.83 1.65
C LEU A 63 -12.56 -10.90 2.85
N GLY A 64 -12.96 -9.75 3.39
CA GLY A 64 -13.70 -9.68 4.65
C GLY A 64 -12.81 -9.71 5.89
N VAL A 65 -13.37 -9.27 7.02
CA VAL A 65 -12.68 -9.29 8.32
C VAL A 65 -12.39 -10.71 8.82
N PRO A 66 -13.29 -11.71 8.72
CA PRO A 66 -13.02 -13.05 9.23
C PRO A 66 -11.78 -13.71 8.59
N ALA A 67 -11.68 -13.65 7.26
CA ALA A 67 -10.54 -14.21 6.53
C ALA A 67 -9.22 -13.51 6.88
N LEU A 68 -9.25 -12.20 7.13
CA LEU A 68 -8.07 -11.47 7.60
C LEU A 68 -7.63 -11.95 8.99
N LEU A 69 -8.57 -12.11 9.93
CA LEU A 69 -8.25 -12.57 11.28
C LEU A 69 -7.72 -14.01 11.29
N GLU A 70 -8.28 -14.89 10.46
CA GLU A 70 -7.78 -16.25 10.28
C GLU A 70 -6.34 -16.26 9.74
N ALA A 71 -6.05 -15.44 8.72
CA ALA A 71 -4.70 -15.32 8.17
C ALA A 71 -3.67 -14.72 9.15
N LEU A 72 -4.13 -13.99 10.17
CA LEU A 72 -3.29 -13.42 11.24
C LEU A 72 -3.22 -14.33 12.48
N ALA A 73 -4.04 -15.37 12.55
CA ALA A 73 -3.99 -16.31 13.66
C ALA A 73 -2.61 -16.97 13.68
N LEU A 74 -2.07 -17.15 14.89
CA LEU A 74 -0.82 -17.85 15.08
C LEU A 74 -1.01 -19.30 14.64
N THR A 75 -0.35 -19.70 13.56
CA THR A 75 -0.15 -21.13 13.28
C THR A 75 0.69 -21.69 14.42
N PRO A 76 0.25 -22.75 15.13
CA PRO A 76 1.13 -23.43 16.07
C PRO A 76 2.37 -23.91 15.32
N ALA A 77 3.54 -23.64 15.91
CA ALA A 77 4.85 -23.95 15.34
C ALA A 77 5.06 -25.45 15.12
#